data_AF-A0A4U0GU89-F1
#
_entry.id   AF-A0A4U0GU89-F1
#
_cell.length_a   1.000
_cell.length_b   1.000
_cell.length_c   1.000
_cell.angle_alpha   90.00
_cell.angle_beta   90.00
_cell.angle_gamma   90.00
#
_symmetry.space_group_name_H-M   'P 1'
#
loop_
_entity.id
_entity.type
_entity.pdbx_description
1 polymer ?
#
loop_
_entity_poly.entity_id
_entity_poly.type
_entity_poly.pdbx_seq_one_letter_code
_entity_poly.pdbx_strand_id
1 'polypeptide(L)'
;MTSIEYLKLQAKNLHKDFKTQFSSFDPKLRRNVYEYDPKFFKIDLLIDDFNINEENFKLGNAQHVIAKLCGLEKWSDLSKASSAKIELSILLYTNMDRVEVRDWDEYVSHIETENKVKLDDEFKLQIFKDFFLEREQDVYYESYRLLNDEEIEIKSEQYDSVSNIPTAKISSLPLTEEDRQEFIEAANRSFDRIMKRIEPDNPELTRSLWDAERYIDEELLRPDMLPIDRDYALSLIEAFLVHHVIGLAVKADELVKNLNK
;
A
#
# COMPACT_ATOMS: atom_id res chain seq x y z
N MET A 1 12.02 16.18 -7.78
CA MET A 1 12.82 15.28 -6.92
C MET A 1 13.28 14.12 -7.78
N THR A 2 14.57 13.80 -7.78
CA THR A 2 15.11 12.63 -8.51
C THR A 2 14.88 11.34 -7.71
N SER A 3 14.90 10.17 -8.37
CA SER A 3 14.75 8.86 -7.69
C SER A 3 15.75 8.67 -6.53
N ILE A 4 16.98 9.14 -6.70
CA ILE A 4 18.02 9.08 -5.66
C ILE A 4 17.69 10.00 -4.47
N GLU A 5 17.15 11.19 -4.72
CA GLU A 5 16.72 12.10 -3.65
C GLU A 5 15.54 11.54 -2.86
N TYR A 6 14.60 10.86 -3.54
CA TYR A 6 13.51 10.16 -2.89
C TYR A 6 14.03 9.08 -1.93
N LEU A 7 14.94 8.20 -2.38
CA LEU A 7 15.52 7.16 -1.52
C LEU A 7 16.34 7.76 -0.36
N LYS A 8 17.03 8.88 -0.58
CA LYS A 8 17.73 9.60 0.51
C LYS A 8 16.75 10.11 1.56
N LEU A 9 15.57 10.58 1.15
CA LEU A 9 14.52 10.99 2.07
C LEU A 9 14.01 9.80 2.88
N GLN A 10 13.78 8.66 2.25
CA GLN A 10 13.35 7.44 2.94
C GLN A 10 14.36 6.98 3.99
N ALA A 11 15.66 6.99 3.67
CA ALA A 11 16.71 6.65 4.64
C ALA A 11 16.76 7.63 5.82
N LYS A 12 16.48 8.92 5.59
CA LYS A 12 16.37 9.90 6.67
C LYS A 12 15.14 9.66 7.54
N ASN A 13 14.00 9.30 6.96
CA ASN A 13 12.77 8.99 7.68
C ASN A 13 12.95 7.75 8.56
N LEU A 14 13.54 6.68 8.02
CA LEU A 14 13.87 5.49 8.81
C LEU A 14 14.78 5.82 10.00
N HIS A 15 15.84 6.61 9.75
CA HIS A 15 16.73 7.04 10.83
C HIS A 15 16.04 7.95 11.86
N LYS A 16 15.00 8.71 11.49
CA LYS A 16 14.20 9.48 12.45
C LYS A 16 13.37 8.56 13.33
N ASP A 17 12.73 7.55 12.75
CA ASP A 17 11.93 6.58 13.53
C ASP A 17 12.81 5.83 14.53
N PHE A 18 14.00 5.38 14.13
CA PHE A 18 14.96 4.77 15.07
C PHE A 18 15.42 5.71 16.19
N LYS A 19 15.32 7.03 16.02
CA LYS A 19 15.65 7.99 17.09
C LYS A 19 14.54 8.18 18.11
N THR A 20 13.34 7.68 17.84
CA THR A 20 12.23 7.65 18.80
C THR A 20 12.43 6.59 19.87
N GLN A 21 13.48 5.76 19.73
CA GLN A 21 13.83 4.70 20.67
C GLN A 21 13.80 5.19 22.11
N PHE A 22 13.02 4.52 22.93
CA PHE A 22 13.10 4.61 24.38
C PHE A 22 13.37 3.21 24.93
N SER A 23 14.15 3.16 26.00
CA SER A 23 14.53 1.90 26.64
C SER A 23 13.91 1.81 28.02
N SER A 24 13.35 0.65 28.33
CA SER A 24 12.92 0.29 29.67
C SER A 24 13.65 -0.97 30.10
N PHE A 25 14.06 -1.04 31.37
CA PHE A 25 14.67 -2.26 31.88
C PHE A 25 13.55 -3.26 32.22
N ASP A 26 13.55 -4.43 31.57
CA ASP A 26 12.64 -5.51 31.92
C ASP A 26 13.28 -6.43 32.98
N PRO A 27 12.77 -6.46 34.24
CA PRO A 27 13.33 -7.28 35.31
C PRO A 27 13.20 -8.79 35.07
N LYS A 28 12.22 -9.22 34.26
CA LYS A 28 12.03 -10.65 33.92
C LYS A 28 13.06 -11.11 32.91
N LEU A 29 13.35 -10.28 31.91
CA LEU A 29 14.33 -10.58 30.87
C LEU A 29 15.77 -10.19 31.25
N ARG A 30 15.93 -9.41 32.33
CA ARG A 30 17.22 -8.88 32.82
C ARG A 30 18.02 -8.13 31.74
N ARG A 31 17.32 -7.48 30.82
CA ARG A 31 17.90 -6.66 29.75
C ARG A 31 17.04 -5.43 29.53
N ASN A 32 17.62 -4.44 28.85
CA ASN A 32 16.83 -3.34 28.30
C ASN A 32 15.97 -3.88 27.16
N VAL A 33 14.71 -3.50 27.16
CA VAL A 33 13.79 -3.64 26.03
C VAL A 33 13.68 -2.28 25.39
N TYR A 34 13.78 -2.27 24.07
CA TYR A 34 13.65 -1.07 23.27
C TYR A 34 12.25 -1.04 22.68
N GLU A 35 11.64 0.13 22.77
CA GLU A 35 10.35 0.44 22.17
C GLU A 35 10.53 1.70 21.33
N TYR A 36 9.67 1.84 20.33
CA TYR A 36 9.74 2.90 19.33
C TYR A 36 8.37 3.54 19.18
N ASP A 37 8.36 4.82 18.79
CA ASP A 37 7.16 5.55 18.37
C ASP A 37 7.32 5.97 16.89
N PRO A 38 7.41 4.99 15.96
CA PRO A 38 7.76 5.25 14.58
C PRO A 38 6.60 5.87 13.78
N LYS A 39 6.93 6.78 12.86
CA LYS A 39 5.95 7.44 11.99
C LYS A 39 5.93 6.90 10.56
N PHE A 40 7.00 6.25 10.10
CA PHE A 40 7.16 5.87 8.69
C PHE A 40 7.39 4.37 8.46
N PHE A 41 8.05 3.68 9.40
CA PHE A 41 8.44 2.28 9.22
C PHE A 41 8.08 1.40 10.41
N LYS A 42 7.72 0.15 10.13
CA LYS A 42 7.55 -0.90 11.13
C LYS A 42 8.93 -1.33 11.62
N ILE A 43 9.41 -0.66 12.66
CA ILE A 43 10.79 -0.80 13.15
C ILE A 43 11.08 -2.22 13.63
N ASP A 44 10.14 -2.85 14.34
CA ASP A 44 10.33 -4.21 14.88
C ASP A 44 10.59 -5.23 13.78
N LEU A 45 9.79 -5.19 12.69
CA LEU A 45 10.01 -6.06 11.52
C LEU A 45 11.38 -5.82 10.88
N LEU A 46 11.77 -4.55 10.72
CA LEU A 46 13.07 -4.22 10.13
C LEU A 46 14.23 -4.69 11.01
N ILE A 47 14.08 -4.65 12.34
CA ILE A 47 15.11 -5.14 13.26
C ILE A 47 15.30 -6.64 13.08
N ASP A 48 14.20 -7.40 13.06
CA ASP A 48 14.22 -8.86 12.92
C ASP A 48 14.80 -9.29 11.57
N ASP A 49 14.31 -8.70 10.47
CA ASP A 49 14.67 -9.13 9.11
C ASP A 49 16.07 -8.68 8.66
N PHE A 50 16.55 -7.54 9.19
CA PHE A 50 17.88 -7.01 8.84
C PHE A 50 18.92 -7.19 9.96
N ASN A 51 18.57 -7.86 11.05
CA ASN A 51 19.43 -8.11 12.22
C ASN A 51 20.11 -6.81 12.70
N ILE A 52 19.29 -5.78 12.92
CA ILE A 52 19.78 -4.43 13.19
C ILE A 52 20.32 -4.33 14.62
N ASN A 53 21.51 -3.76 14.77
CA ASN A 53 22.02 -3.36 16.08
C ASN A 53 21.37 -2.03 16.51
N GLU A 54 20.36 -2.15 17.36
CA GLU A 54 19.55 -1.07 17.90
C GLU A 54 20.34 -0.03 18.72
N GLU A 55 21.44 -0.43 19.38
CA GLU A 55 22.25 0.47 20.23
C GLU A 55 23.11 1.45 19.44
N ASN A 56 23.38 1.17 18.16
CA ASN A 56 24.32 1.94 17.34
C ASN A 56 23.78 2.16 15.91
N PHE A 57 22.48 2.44 15.81
CA PHE A 57 21.85 2.73 14.53
C PHE A 57 22.12 4.17 14.07
N LYS A 58 22.84 4.31 12.94
CA LYS A 58 23.19 5.61 12.34
C LYS A 58 22.55 5.75 10.96
N LEU A 59 22.60 6.97 10.42
CA LEU A 59 22.10 7.26 9.06
C LEU A 59 22.71 6.33 7.99
N GLY A 60 23.99 5.96 8.11
CA GLY A 60 24.62 5.01 7.19
C GLY A 60 24.00 3.62 7.24
N ASN A 61 23.56 3.17 8.42
CA ASN A 61 22.81 1.92 8.59
C ASN A 61 21.44 2.04 7.92
N ALA A 62 20.72 3.14 8.14
CA ALA A 62 19.43 3.39 7.49
C ALA A 62 19.55 3.39 5.96
N GLN A 63 20.58 4.05 5.42
CA GLN A 63 20.89 4.01 3.98
C GLN A 63 21.16 2.59 3.49
N HIS A 64 21.87 1.77 4.27
CA HIS A 64 22.12 0.38 3.90
C HIS A 64 20.83 -0.45 3.87
N VAL A 65 19.95 -0.29 4.86
CA VAL A 65 18.63 -0.96 4.88
C VAL A 65 17.81 -0.56 3.66
N ILE A 66 17.70 0.74 3.36
CA ILE A 66 16.97 1.20 2.16
C ILE A 66 17.60 0.65 0.88
N ALA A 67 18.93 0.54 0.79
CA ALA A 67 19.58 -0.07 -0.37
C ALA A 67 19.17 -1.55 -0.54
N LYS A 68 19.11 -2.30 0.56
CA LYS A 68 18.67 -3.70 0.53
C LYS A 68 17.20 -3.82 0.10
N LEU A 69 16.32 -2.96 0.61
CA LEU A 69 14.91 -2.88 0.15
C LEU A 69 14.75 -2.47 -1.31
N CYS A 70 15.80 -1.92 -1.93
CA CYS A 70 15.84 -1.57 -3.34
C CYS A 70 16.48 -2.66 -4.23
N GLY A 71 16.82 -3.83 -3.69
CA GLY A 71 17.56 -4.87 -4.45
C GLY A 71 19.00 -4.46 -4.78
N LEU A 72 19.65 -3.77 -3.84
CA LEU A 72 21.04 -3.36 -3.92
C LEU A 72 21.84 -3.86 -2.71
N GLU A 73 23.10 -4.20 -2.95
CA GLU A 73 24.00 -4.66 -1.90
C GLU A 73 24.42 -3.55 -0.95
N LYS A 74 24.64 -2.35 -1.48
CA LYS A 74 25.06 -1.19 -0.70
C LYS A 74 24.61 0.11 -1.35
N TRP A 75 24.47 1.12 -0.52
CA TRP A 75 24.02 2.44 -0.93
C TRP A 75 24.86 3.07 -2.05
N SER A 76 26.17 2.83 -2.08
CA SER A 76 27.07 3.40 -3.10
C SER A 76 26.87 2.82 -4.51
N ASP A 77 26.11 1.73 -4.65
CA ASP A 77 25.80 1.16 -5.96
C ASP A 77 24.74 2.00 -6.70
N LEU A 78 23.89 2.76 -5.99
CA LEU A 78 22.91 3.69 -6.59
C LEU A 78 23.54 4.71 -7.53
N SER A 79 24.71 5.26 -7.19
CA SER A 79 25.33 6.32 -8.00
C SER A 79 26.06 5.78 -9.24
N LYS A 80 26.21 4.46 -9.36
CA LYS A 80 26.84 3.79 -10.50
C LYS A 80 25.84 2.97 -11.33
N ALA A 81 24.62 2.85 -10.84
CA ALA A 81 23.56 2.06 -11.46
C ALA A 81 23.13 2.68 -12.80
N SER A 82 22.75 1.82 -13.74
CA SER A 82 22.08 2.21 -14.98
C SER A 82 20.72 2.86 -14.66
N SER A 83 20.18 3.63 -15.61
CA SER A 83 18.83 4.18 -15.45
C SER A 83 17.79 3.08 -15.21
N ALA A 84 17.91 1.97 -15.92
CA ALA A 84 17.02 0.82 -15.77
C ALA A 84 17.11 0.19 -14.38
N LYS A 85 18.32 0.02 -13.84
CA LYS A 85 18.51 -0.50 -12.48
C LYS A 85 17.96 0.46 -11.41
N ILE A 86 18.12 1.77 -11.60
CA ILE A 86 17.55 2.77 -10.68
C ILE A 86 16.01 2.69 -10.71
N GLU A 87 15.41 2.58 -11.89
CA GLU A 87 13.96 2.45 -12.02
C GLU A 87 13.44 1.17 -11.37
N LEU A 88 14.08 0.02 -11.65
CA LEU A 88 13.75 -1.26 -11.01
C LEU A 88 13.88 -1.18 -9.48
N SER A 89 14.94 -0.52 -8.99
CA SER A 89 15.17 -0.33 -7.55
C SER A 89 14.02 0.42 -6.89
N ILE A 90 13.49 1.45 -7.56
CA ILE A 90 12.31 2.19 -7.07
C ILE A 90 11.08 1.29 -7.11
N LEU A 91 10.86 0.54 -8.19
CA LEU A 91 9.70 -0.33 -8.32
C LEU A 91 9.66 -1.42 -7.24
N LEU A 92 10.81 -2.03 -6.95
CA LEU A 92 10.94 -3.00 -5.85
C LEU A 92 10.60 -2.34 -4.51
N TYR A 93 11.14 -1.15 -4.24
CA TYR A 93 10.87 -0.44 -3.00
C TYR A 93 9.40 -0.03 -2.86
N THR A 94 8.76 0.46 -3.92
CA THR A 94 7.39 0.97 -3.84
C THR A 94 6.33 -0.13 -3.84
N ASN A 95 6.65 -1.32 -4.35
CA ASN A 95 5.76 -2.48 -4.46
C ASN A 95 6.21 -3.63 -3.56
N MET A 96 6.88 -3.32 -2.45
CA MET A 96 7.39 -4.31 -1.48
C MET A 96 6.30 -5.14 -0.80
N ASP A 97 5.05 -4.66 -0.82
CA ASP A 97 3.83 -5.37 -0.40
C ASP A 97 3.40 -6.46 -1.41
N ARG A 98 3.90 -6.38 -2.64
CA ARG A 98 3.61 -7.31 -3.72
C ARG A 98 4.77 -8.25 -3.99
N VAL A 99 5.99 -7.74 -3.98
CA VAL A 99 7.20 -8.52 -4.28
C VAL A 99 8.30 -8.14 -3.31
N GLU A 100 8.70 -9.09 -2.46
CA GLU A 100 9.91 -8.91 -1.67
C GLU A 100 11.15 -9.00 -2.58
N VAL A 101 12.17 -8.20 -2.27
CA VAL A 101 13.46 -8.23 -2.97
C VAL A 101 14.07 -9.63 -2.98
N ARG A 102 13.90 -10.40 -1.89
CA ARG A 102 14.45 -11.76 -1.79
C ARG A 102 13.85 -12.68 -2.85
N ASP A 103 12.54 -12.66 -3.02
CA ASP A 103 11.86 -13.51 -4.01
C ASP A 103 12.13 -13.03 -5.43
N TRP A 104 12.26 -11.72 -5.63
CA TRP A 104 12.73 -11.17 -6.90
C TRP A 104 14.14 -11.68 -7.26
N ASP A 105 15.08 -11.63 -6.31
CA ASP A 105 16.45 -12.10 -6.51
C ASP A 105 16.50 -13.61 -6.76
N GLU A 106 15.64 -14.39 -6.08
CA GLU A 106 15.49 -15.84 -6.31
C GLU A 106 14.91 -16.12 -7.71
N TYR A 107 13.86 -15.41 -8.10
CA TYR A 107 13.24 -15.53 -9.42
C TYR A 107 14.24 -15.26 -10.55
N VAL A 108 15.00 -14.16 -10.44
CA VAL A 108 16.05 -13.82 -11.41
C VAL A 108 17.14 -14.88 -11.41
N SER A 109 17.61 -15.32 -10.23
CA SER A 109 18.67 -16.32 -10.11
C SER A 109 18.27 -17.67 -10.70
N HIS A 110 17.01 -18.06 -10.56
CA HIS A 110 16.45 -19.26 -11.15
C HIS A 110 16.51 -19.20 -12.68
N ILE A 111 16.01 -18.10 -13.28
CA ILE A 111 16.06 -17.89 -14.74
C ILE A 111 17.50 -17.89 -15.26
N GLU A 112 18.40 -17.15 -14.60
CA GLU A 112 19.81 -17.07 -14.98
C GLU A 112 20.49 -18.45 -14.92
N THR A 113 20.19 -19.25 -13.89
CA THR A 113 20.78 -20.57 -13.69
C THR A 113 20.26 -21.60 -14.68
N GLU A 114 18.94 -21.69 -14.86
CA GLU A 114 18.31 -22.66 -15.76
C GLU A 114 18.71 -22.42 -17.23
N ASN A 115 18.73 -21.15 -17.62
CA ASN A 115 19.07 -20.76 -18.99
C ASN A 115 20.57 -20.54 -19.20
N LYS A 116 21.37 -20.55 -18.13
CA LYS A 116 22.83 -20.29 -18.14
C LYS A 116 23.18 -18.94 -18.77
N VAL A 117 22.36 -17.93 -18.48
CA VAL A 117 22.54 -16.56 -18.97
C VAL A 117 22.69 -15.61 -17.79
N LYS A 118 23.17 -14.39 -18.07
CA LYS A 118 23.09 -13.28 -17.13
C LYS A 118 22.17 -12.22 -17.72
N LEU A 119 21.12 -11.86 -17.00
CA LEU A 119 20.18 -10.86 -17.47
C LEU A 119 20.77 -9.46 -17.22
N ASP A 120 20.65 -8.57 -18.20
CA ASP A 120 20.98 -7.16 -18.04
C ASP A 120 19.88 -6.40 -17.29
N ASP A 121 20.16 -5.15 -16.92
CA ASP A 121 19.27 -4.34 -16.07
C ASP A 121 17.98 -3.97 -16.81
N GLU A 122 18.06 -3.69 -18.11
CA GLU A 122 16.91 -3.37 -18.96
C GLU A 122 15.94 -4.55 -19.08
N PHE A 123 16.46 -5.75 -19.29
CA PHE A 123 15.64 -6.96 -19.38
C PHE A 123 15.02 -7.32 -18.02
N LYS A 124 15.77 -7.16 -16.92
CA LYS A 124 15.25 -7.30 -15.55
C LYS A 124 14.10 -6.33 -15.29
N LEU A 125 14.25 -5.07 -15.67
CA LEU A 125 13.19 -4.07 -15.54
C LEU A 125 11.94 -4.45 -16.34
N GLN A 126 12.12 -4.92 -17.58
CA GLN A 126 11.01 -5.34 -18.43
C GLN A 126 10.22 -6.50 -17.81
N ILE A 127 10.91 -7.54 -17.32
CA ILE A 127 10.29 -8.66 -16.61
C ILE A 127 9.47 -8.15 -15.42
N PHE A 128 10.03 -7.26 -14.61
CA PHE A 128 9.34 -6.75 -13.43
C PHE A 128 8.02 -6.06 -13.80
N LYS A 129 8.03 -5.22 -14.85
CA LYS A 129 6.82 -4.53 -15.33
C LYS A 129 5.77 -5.52 -15.84
N ASP A 130 6.16 -6.41 -16.74
CA ASP A 130 5.21 -7.28 -17.45
C ASP A 130 4.61 -8.37 -16.54
N PHE A 131 5.38 -8.87 -15.58
CA PHE A 131 4.97 -10.01 -14.76
C PHE A 131 4.52 -9.62 -13.35
N PHE A 132 5.05 -8.53 -12.78
CA PHE A 132 4.80 -8.17 -11.39
C PHE A 132 3.99 -6.89 -11.21
N LEU A 133 3.87 -6.04 -12.23
CA LEU A 133 2.97 -4.87 -12.18
C LEU A 133 1.65 -5.09 -12.89
N GLU A 134 1.65 -5.80 -14.02
CA GLU A 134 0.46 -5.97 -14.87
C GLU A 134 -0.44 -7.15 -14.47
N ARG A 135 0.06 -8.10 -13.66
CA ARG A 135 -0.67 -9.31 -13.25
C ARG A 135 -1.14 -9.22 -11.80
N GLU A 136 -2.34 -9.73 -11.54
CA GLU A 136 -2.85 -9.95 -10.18
C GLU A 136 -1.97 -11.03 -9.50
N GLN A 137 -1.56 -10.79 -8.25
CA GLN A 137 -0.70 -11.69 -7.50
C GLN A 137 -1.45 -12.31 -6.34
N ASP A 138 -1.24 -13.62 -6.14
CA ASP A 138 -1.89 -14.41 -5.09
C ASP A 138 -1.18 -14.31 -3.72
N VAL A 139 0.01 -13.69 -3.69
CA VAL A 139 0.86 -13.59 -2.50
C VAL A 139 1.04 -12.11 -2.13
N TYR A 140 0.74 -11.80 -0.87
CA TYR A 140 0.95 -10.47 -0.28
C TYR A 140 2.01 -10.55 0.80
N TYR A 141 2.97 -9.63 0.76
CA TYR A 141 4.03 -9.52 1.76
C TYR A 141 3.69 -8.45 2.77
N GLU A 142 4.18 -8.61 3.99
CA GLU A 142 4.05 -7.56 4.99
C GLU A 142 4.96 -6.37 4.62
N SER A 143 4.35 -5.23 4.32
CA SER A 143 5.11 -4.00 4.07
C SER A 143 5.84 -3.53 5.33
N TYR A 144 7.13 -3.25 5.20
CA TYR A 144 7.94 -2.60 6.24
C TYR A 144 7.59 -1.13 6.47
N ARG A 145 6.81 -0.51 5.57
CA ARG A 145 6.29 0.84 5.78
C ARG A 145 5.07 0.75 6.69
N LEU A 146 5.03 1.60 7.71
CA LEU A 146 3.77 1.89 8.38
C LEU A 146 2.90 2.61 7.36
N LEU A 147 1.86 1.93 6.88
CA LEU A 147 0.73 2.65 6.33
C LEU A 147 0.25 3.53 7.48
N ASN A 148 0.28 4.87 7.32
CA ASN A 148 -0.15 5.77 8.38
C ASN A 148 -1.55 5.32 8.86
N ASP A 149 -1.63 4.94 10.13
CA ASP A 149 -2.88 4.99 10.89
C ASP A 149 -3.27 6.48 10.94
N GLU A 150 -4.04 6.91 9.93
CA GLU A 150 -4.70 8.21 9.80
C GLU A 150 -3.79 9.44 9.58
N GLU A 151 -4.09 10.30 8.62
CA GLU A 151 -4.84 11.56 8.85
C GLU A 151 -4.29 12.54 9.91
N ILE A 152 -3.15 12.34 10.58
CA ILE A 152 -2.85 13.18 11.76
C ILE A 152 -2.14 14.52 11.46
N GLU A 153 -1.40 14.72 10.35
CA GLU A 153 -0.74 16.03 10.10
C GLU A 153 -0.62 16.45 8.61
N ILE A 154 -1.72 16.41 7.85
CA ILE A 154 -1.89 17.29 6.67
C ILE A 154 -3.09 18.21 6.88
N LYS A 155 -2.97 19.06 7.90
CA LYS A 155 -3.12 20.51 7.74
C LYS A 155 -1.78 21.04 8.25
N SER A 156 -0.97 21.79 7.53
CA SER A 156 -1.29 22.77 6.50
C SER A 156 0.00 23.18 5.80
N GLU A 157 -0.11 23.41 4.49
CA GLU A 157 0.79 24.19 3.62
C GLU A 157 1.77 23.43 2.73
N GLN A 158 1.47 23.56 1.43
CA GLN A 158 2.37 23.55 0.27
C GLN A 158 2.68 22.18 -0.37
N TYR A 159 1.64 21.60 -0.97
CA TYR A 159 1.78 21.20 -2.37
C TYR A 159 1.79 22.47 -3.23
N ASP A 160 2.97 22.92 -3.64
CA ASP A 160 3.08 23.76 -4.82
C ASP A 160 3.41 22.91 -6.05
N SER A 161 2.38 22.76 -6.87
CA SER A 161 2.42 22.80 -8.34
C SER A 161 3.14 21.67 -9.09
N VAL A 162 2.35 20.74 -9.62
CA VAL A 162 2.03 20.82 -11.07
C VAL A 162 0.52 20.72 -11.24
N SER A 163 -0.02 21.76 -11.87
CA SER A 163 -1.42 22.02 -12.25
C SER A 163 -2.40 22.42 -11.13
N ASN A 164 -2.68 23.72 -11.10
CA ASN A 164 -3.93 24.29 -10.61
C ASN A 164 -5.11 23.63 -11.36
N ILE A 165 -5.68 22.57 -10.79
CA ILE A 165 -7.07 22.20 -11.06
C ILE A 165 -7.79 22.36 -9.73
N PRO A 166 -8.83 23.21 -9.63
CA PRO A 166 -9.68 23.22 -8.46
C PRO A 166 -10.30 21.83 -8.33
N THR A 167 -9.90 21.04 -7.34
CA THR A 167 -10.64 19.82 -7.02
C THR A 167 -11.99 20.24 -6.44
N ALA A 168 -13.06 19.74 -7.04
CA ALA A 168 -14.41 20.03 -6.60
C ALA A 168 -14.60 19.49 -5.18
N LYS A 169 -15.29 20.24 -4.33
CA LYS A 169 -15.62 19.83 -2.96
C LYS A 169 -17.10 19.51 -2.85
N ILE A 170 -17.41 18.39 -2.21
CA ILE A 170 -18.75 18.05 -1.80
C ILE A 170 -19.01 18.79 -0.49
N SER A 171 -19.97 19.72 -0.52
CA SER A 171 -20.26 20.61 0.62
C SER A 171 -21.62 20.37 1.27
N SER A 172 -22.47 19.54 0.65
CA SER A 172 -23.79 19.17 1.16
C SER A 172 -24.15 17.75 0.76
N LEU A 173 -25.00 17.11 1.58
CA LEU A 173 -25.72 15.90 1.22
C LEU A 173 -27.23 16.24 1.13
N PRO A 174 -28.00 15.61 0.20
CA PRO A 174 -27.55 14.62 -0.78
C PRO A 174 -26.61 15.23 -1.84
N LEU A 175 -25.85 14.36 -2.53
CA LEU A 175 -24.96 14.77 -3.61
C LEU A 175 -25.73 15.50 -4.72
N THR A 176 -25.03 16.36 -5.47
CA THR A 176 -25.59 16.91 -6.71
C THR A 176 -25.86 15.78 -7.69
N GLU A 177 -26.76 15.99 -8.64
CA GLU A 177 -27.10 14.96 -9.63
C GLU A 177 -25.86 14.50 -10.41
N GLU A 178 -24.98 15.43 -10.75
CA GLU A 178 -23.74 15.15 -11.47
C GLU A 178 -22.75 14.31 -10.64
N ASP A 179 -22.55 14.66 -9.36
CA ASP A 179 -21.65 13.91 -8.48
C ASP A 179 -22.24 12.55 -8.13
N ARG A 180 -23.55 12.50 -7.88
CA ARG A 180 -24.26 11.26 -7.55
C ARG A 180 -24.12 10.23 -8.67
N GLN A 181 -24.26 10.64 -9.94
CA GLN A 181 -24.08 9.74 -11.08
C GLN A 181 -22.66 9.17 -11.16
N GLU A 182 -21.64 10.01 -11.00
CA GLU A 182 -20.24 9.56 -11.03
C GLU A 182 -19.92 8.58 -9.88
N PHE A 183 -20.44 8.86 -8.69
CA PHE A 183 -20.30 7.99 -7.53
C PHE A 183 -21.00 6.64 -7.72
N ILE A 184 -22.21 6.63 -8.29
CA ILE A 184 -22.93 5.39 -8.62
C ILE A 184 -22.16 4.56 -9.65
N GLU A 185 -21.63 5.19 -10.69
CA GLU A 185 -20.81 4.48 -11.68
C GLU A 185 -19.54 3.89 -11.06
N ALA A 186 -18.86 4.65 -10.20
CA ALA A 186 -17.69 4.19 -9.48
C ALA A 186 -18.03 3.01 -8.54
N ALA A 187 -19.14 3.10 -7.81
CA ALA A 187 -19.63 2.04 -6.92
C ALA A 187 -19.96 0.76 -7.69
N ASN A 188 -20.65 0.84 -8.82
CA ASN A 188 -20.95 -0.33 -9.65
C ASN A 188 -19.66 -0.98 -10.21
N ARG A 189 -18.70 -0.18 -10.70
CA ARG A 189 -17.41 -0.70 -11.17
C ARG A 189 -16.64 -1.41 -10.05
N SER A 190 -16.62 -0.82 -8.85
CA SER A 190 -15.96 -1.40 -7.68
C SER A 190 -16.69 -2.66 -7.19
N PHE A 191 -18.03 -2.66 -7.20
CA PHE A 191 -18.85 -3.81 -6.85
C PHE A 191 -18.53 -5.01 -7.74
N ASP A 192 -18.48 -4.82 -9.06
CA ASP A 192 -18.13 -5.89 -10.00
C ASP A 192 -16.72 -6.45 -9.79
N ARG A 193 -15.76 -5.58 -9.44
CA ARG A 193 -14.39 -6.02 -9.10
C ARG A 193 -14.38 -6.85 -7.82
N ILE A 194 -15.10 -6.40 -6.80
CA ILE A 194 -15.17 -7.09 -5.50
C ILE A 194 -15.89 -8.44 -5.64
N MET A 195 -17.01 -8.48 -6.37
CA MET A 195 -17.74 -9.72 -6.66
C MET A 195 -16.88 -10.80 -7.34
N LYS A 196 -15.91 -10.38 -8.18
CA LYS A 196 -14.93 -11.30 -8.79
C LYS A 196 -13.85 -11.76 -7.82
N ARG A 197 -13.49 -10.94 -6.84
CA ARG A 197 -12.45 -11.26 -5.84
C ARG A 197 -12.94 -12.15 -4.72
N ILE A 198 -14.17 -11.91 -4.23
CA ILE A 198 -14.71 -12.65 -3.09
C ILE A 198 -15.41 -13.95 -3.48
N GLU A 199 -15.74 -14.12 -4.77
CA GLU A 199 -16.42 -15.29 -5.35
C GLU A 199 -17.51 -15.89 -4.43
N PRO A 200 -18.58 -15.13 -4.14
CA PRO A 200 -19.53 -15.54 -3.10
C PRO A 200 -20.32 -16.77 -3.55
N ASP A 201 -20.68 -17.64 -2.59
CA ASP A 201 -21.38 -18.92 -2.84
C ASP A 201 -22.69 -18.76 -3.64
N ASN A 202 -23.38 -17.62 -3.48
CA ASN A 202 -24.65 -17.30 -4.14
C ASN A 202 -24.56 -16.00 -4.97
N PRO A 203 -23.78 -15.97 -6.06
CA PRO A 203 -23.37 -14.72 -6.72
C PRO A 203 -24.53 -13.97 -7.36
N GLU A 204 -25.50 -14.67 -7.95
CA GLU A 204 -26.68 -14.04 -8.55
C GLU A 204 -27.58 -13.38 -7.50
N LEU A 205 -27.73 -14.02 -6.34
CA LEU A 205 -28.52 -13.48 -5.25
C LEU A 205 -27.80 -12.29 -4.61
N THR A 206 -26.48 -12.37 -4.40
CA THR A 206 -25.66 -11.24 -3.94
C THR A 206 -25.78 -10.04 -4.87
N ARG A 207 -25.74 -10.25 -6.20
CA ARG A 207 -25.98 -9.18 -7.20
C ARG A 207 -27.37 -8.58 -7.08
N SER A 208 -28.39 -9.41 -6.87
CA SER A 208 -29.77 -8.91 -6.73
C SER A 208 -30.00 -8.08 -5.46
N LEU A 209 -29.14 -8.22 -4.45
CA LEU A 209 -29.21 -7.46 -3.20
C LEU A 209 -28.43 -6.13 -3.28
N TRP A 210 -27.61 -5.93 -4.31
CA TRP A 210 -26.83 -4.72 -4.49
C TRP A 210 -27.71 -3.54 -4.93
N ASP A 211 -27.58 -2.43 -4.22
CA ASP A 211 -28.28 -1.17 -4.50
C ASP A 211 -27.27 -0.03 -4.39
N ALA A 212 -26.70 0.35 -5.54
CA ALA A 212 -25.68 1.39 -5.61
C ALA A 212 -26.21 2.76 -5.19
N GLU A 213 -27.48 3.05 -5.50
CA GLU A 213 -28.10 4.33 -5.14
C GLU A 213 -28.20 4.45 -3.63
N ARG A 214 -28.76 3.43 -2.98
CA ARG A 214 -28.87 3.38 -1.54
C ARG A 214 -27.52 3.42 -0.84
N TYR A 215 -26.52 2.70 -1.37
CA TYR A 215 -25.17 2.70 -0.80
C TYR A 215 -24.54 4.10 -0.83
N ILE A 216 -24.65 4.82 -1.96
CA ILE A 216 -24.11 6.18 -2.10
C ILE A 216 -24.88 7.18 -1.22
N ASP A 217 -26.21 7.07 -1.17
CA ASP A 217 -27.06 8.04 -0.49
C ASP A 217 -27.10 7.86 1.04
N GLU A 218 -26.99 6.62 1.53
CA GLU A 218 -27.19 6.28 2.95
C GLU A 218 -25.93 5.78 3.67
N GLU A 219 -24.97 5.16 2.97
CA GLU A 219 -23.89 4.41 3.63
C GLU A 219 -22.49 5.01 3.46
N LEU A 220 -22.18 5.58 2.29
CA LEU A 220 -20.83 6.04 1.95
C LEU A 220 -20.40 7.29 2.71
N LEU A 221 -21.18 8.39 2.61
CA LEU A 221 -20.83 9.70 3.17
C LEU A 221 -21.80 10.09 4.28
N ARG A 222 -21.26 10.69 5.33
CA ARG A 222 -22.04 11.22 6.47
C ARG A 222 -21.91 12.74 6.56
N PRO A 223 -22.91 13.46 7.11
CA PRO A 223 -22.85 14.92 7.20
C PRO A 223 -21.63 15.47 7.96
N ASP A 224 -21.08 14.72 8.91
CA ASP A 224 -19.88 15.06 9.68
C ASP A 224 -18.57 14.95 8.87
N MET A 225 -18.61 14.34 7.68
CA MET A 225 -17.48 14.26 6.76
C MET A 225 -17.36 15.50 5.85
N LEU A 226 -18.36 16.40 5.86
CA LEU A 226 -18.42 17.55 4.95
C LEU A 226 -17.76 18.81 5.54
N PRO A 227 -17.13 19.66 4.70
CA PRO A 227 -16.92 19.49 3.26
C PRO A 227 -15.75 18.56 2.96
N ILE A 228 -15.96 17.62 2.04
CA ILE A 228 -14.96 16.64 1.63
C ILE A 228 -14.49 16.91 0.20
N ASP A 229 -13.24 16.59 -0.09
CA ASP A 229 -12.74 16.59 -1.46
C ASP A 229 -13.43 15.48 -2.27
N ARG A 230 -13.88 15.80 -3.48
CA ARG A 230 -14.64 14.88 -4.32
C ARG A 230 -13.83 13.65 -4.73
N ASP A 231 -12.56 13.84 -5.09
CA ASP A 231 -11.69 12.75 -5.51
C ASP A 231 -11.34 11.86 -4.32
N TYR A 232 -11.13 12.47 -3.15
CA TYR A 232 -10.99 11.72 -1.90
C TYR A 232 -12.26 10.91 -1.58
N ALA A 233 -13.44 11.52 -1.67
CA ALA A 233 -14.72 10.83 -1.44
C ALA A 233 -14.97 9.68 -2.43
N LEU A 234 -14.55 9.80 -3.70
CA LEU A 234 -14.57 8.69 -4.67
C LEU A 234 -13.65 7.55 -4.27
N SER A 235 -12.48 7.84 -3.68
CA SER A 235 -11.56 6.80 -3.20
C SER A 235 -12.14 5.97 -2.05
N LEU A 236 -13.02 6.57 -1.22
CA LEU A 236 -13.67 5.88 -0.10
C LEU A 236 -14.62 4.77 -0.56
N ILE A 237 -15.14 4.84 -1.79
CA ILE A 237 -15.99 3.80 -2.37
C ILE A 237 -15.23 2.47 -2.39
N GLU A 238 -14.03 2.43 -2.95
CA GLU A 238 -13.27 1.16 -3.05
C GLU A 238 -12.86 0.65 -1.66
N ALA A 239 -12.49 1.55 -0.74
CA ALA A 239 -12.06 1.21 0.61
C ALA A 239 -13.20 0.59 1.45
N PHE A 240 -14.40 1.13 1.40
CA PHE A 240 -15.51 0.70 2.25
C PHE A 240 -16.44 -0.32 1.60
N LEU A 241 -16.52 -0.37 0.27
CA LEU A 241 -17.48 -1.23 -0.43
C LEU A 241 -17.19 -2.72 -0.22
N VAL A 242 -15.93 -3.12 -0.02
CA VAL A 242 -15.56 -4.54 0.22
C VAL A 242 -16.35 -5.14 1.38
N HIS A 243 -16.43 -4.42 2.51
CA HIS A 243 -17.16 -4.87 3.69
C HIS A 243 -18.67 -4.97 3.44
N HIS A 244 -19.23 -4.02 2.68
CA HIS A 244 -20.65 -4.04 2.31
C HIS A 244 -20.98 -5.25 1.44
N VAL A 245 -20.18 -5.54 0.40
CA VAL A 245 -20.41 -6.69 -0.49
C VAL A 245 -20.29 -8.02 0.25
N ILE A 246 -19.35 -8.15 1.20
CA ILE A 246 -19.28 -9.33 2.10
C ILE A 246 -20.59 -9.47 2.89
N GLY A 247 -21.11 -8.37 3.43
CA GLY A 247 -22.41 -8.37 4.12
C GLY A 247 -23.58 -8.84 3.24
N LEU A 248 -23.60 -8.41 1.97
CA LEU A 248 -24.59 -8.87 0.99
C LEU A 248 -24.46 -10.37 0.70
N ALA A 249 -23.23 -10.87 0.57
CA ALA A 249 -22.97 -12.29 0.33
C ALA A 249 -23.46 -13.16 1.50
N VAL A 250 -23.13 -12.78 2.74
CA VAL A 250 -23.63 -13.47 3.94
C VAL A 250 -25.15 -13.48 3.98
N LYS A 251 -25.80 -12.36 3.65
CA LYS A 251 -27.26 -12.26 3.61
C LYS A 251 -27.87 -13.16 2.52
N ALA A 252 -27.23 -13.25 1.35
CA ALA A 252 -27.64 -14.17 0.29
C ALA A 252 -27.62 -15.62 0.78
N ASP A 253 -26.55 -16.03 1.47
CA ASP A 253 -26.42 -17.40 2.00
C ASP A 253 -27.50 -17.72 3.05
N GLU A 254 -27.84 -16.76 3.91
CA GLU A 254 -28.92 -16.91 4.90
C GLU A 254 -30.29 -17.07 4.23
N LEU A 255 -30.58 -16.29 3.18
CA LEU A 255 -31.83 -16.39 2.44
C LEU A 255 -31.99 -17.76 1.77
N VAL A 256 -30.92 -18.28 1.16
CA VAL A 256 -30.92 -19.62 0.55
C VAL A 256 -31.12 -20.71 1.60
N LYS A 257 -30.48 -20.60 2.77
CA LYS A 257 -30.68 -21.54 3.89
C LYS A 257 -32.13 -21.53 4.40
N ASN A 258 -32.79 -20.37 4.42
CA ASN A 258 -34.16 -20.24 4.87
C ASN A 258 -35.20 -20.71 3.83
N LEU A 259 -34.88 -20.66 2.54
CA LEU A 259 -35.72 -21.22 1.47
C LEU A 259 -35.67 -22.74 1.39
N ASN A 260 -34.60 -23.36 1.90
CA ASN A 260 -34.39 -24.82 1.92
C ASN A 260 -34.79 -25.49 3.25
N LYS A 261 -35.44 -24.76 4.16
CA LYS A 261 -36.05 -25.27 5.39
C LYS A 261 -37.56 -25.39 5.23
#